data_AF-A0A4Y2WC15-F1
#
_entry.id   AF-A0A4Y2WC15-F1
#
_cell.length_a   1.000
_cell.length_b   1.000
_cell.length_c   1.000
_cell.angle_alpha   90.00
_cell.angle_beta   90.00
_cell.angle_gamma   90.00
#
_symmetry.space_group_name_H-M   'P 1'
#
loop_
_entity.id
_entity.type
_entity.pdbx_description
1 polymer ?
#
loop_
_entity_poly.entity_id
_entity_poly.type
_entity_poly.pdbx_seq_one_letter_code
_entity_poly.pdbx_strand_id
1 'polypeptide(L)'
;MFFTDICQRVNELNVKLQGTNKTIIFMIDLIRAFDAKLHVFRNDIITRNYKYFPNLKKNINDLDIHGKPVEETVTEEFISVIDSSINEFSARFSQFKELSETLKFIMYPDVTSFDKLNLSQFDWLAIEEFEMQLIDFQSSSTWTQKFIETR
;
A
#
# COMPACT_ATOMS: atom_id res chain seq x y z
N MET A 1 9.50 20.00 -11.74
CA MET A 1 10.49 19.56 -10.74
C MET A 1 9.83 18.75 -9.63
N PHE A 2 8.93 19.29 -8.79
CA PHE A 2 8.16 18.51 -7.81
C PHE A 2 7.30 17.38 -8.45
N PHE A 3 6.43 17.71 -9.40
CA PHE A 3 5.58 16.72 -10.07
C PHE A 3 6.40 15.65 -10.81
N THR A 4 7.58 16.00 -11.31
CA THR A 4 8.50 15.03 -11.94
C THR A 4 8.89 13.94 -10.94
N ASP A 5 9.26 14.33 -9.71
CA ASP A 5 9.61 13.39 -8.64
C ASP A 5 8.40 12.52 -8.24
N ILE A 6 7.22 13.13 -8.01
CA ILE A 6 6.02 12.38 -7.62
C ILE A 6 5.53 11.44 -8.72
N CYS A 7 5.41 11.90 -9.96
CA CYS A 7 5.01 11.06 -11.07
C CYS A 7 5.96 9.88 -11.25
N GLN A 8 7.27 10.08 -11.05
CA GLN A 8 8.22 8.97 -11.06
C GLN A 8 7.91 7.95 -9.96
N ARG A 9 7.66 8.37 -8.71
CA ARG A 9 7.31 7.46 -7.61
C ARG A 9 6.02 6.69 -7.86
N VAL A 10 4.99 7.36 -8.37
CA VAL A 10 3.72 6.71 -8.72
C VAL A 10 3.93 5.71 -9.87
N ASN A 11 4.75 6.04 -10.86
CA ASN A 11 5.08 5.13 -11.94
C ASN A 11 5.87 3.90 -11.46
N GLU A 12 6.82 4.09 -10.54
CA GLU A 12 7.55 2.97 -9.89
C GLU A 12 6.58 2.00 -9.19
N LEU A 13 5.53 2.51 -8.52
CA LEU A 13 4.47 1.67 -7.97
C LEU A 13 3.68 0.97 -9.08
N ASN A 14 3.23 1.73 -10.08
CA ASN A 14 2.40 1.21 -11.18
C ASN A 14 3.09 0.03 -11.90
N VAL A 15 4.38 0.18 -12.23
CA VAL A 15 5.17 -0.91 -12.86
C VAL A 15 5.25 -2.14 -11.96
N LYS A 16 5.37 -1.97 -10.64
CA LYS A 16 5.43 -3.11 -9.70
C LYS A 16 4.10 -3.84 -9.54
N LEU A 17 2.99 -3.15 -9.74
CA LEU A 17 1.63 -3.69 -9.69
C LEU A 17 1.25 -4.42 -11.00
N GLN A 18 1.90 -4.09 -12.11
CA GLN A 18 1.66 -4.71 -13.41
C GLN A 18 2.39 -6.05 -13.59
N GLY A 19 1.97 -6.81 -14.60
CA GLY A 19 2.56 -8.09 -14.99
C GLY A 19 1.79 -9.30 -14.49
N THR A 20 2.35 -10.49 -14.74
CA THR A 20 1.80 -11.79 -14.31
C THR A 20 2.51 -12.30 -13.04
N ASN A 21 1.99 -13.35 -12.41
CA ASN A 21 2.52 -13.96 -11.18
C ASN A 21 2.59 -13.01 -9.98
N LYS A 22 1.59 -12.13 -9.85
CA LYS A 22 1.44 -11.24 -8.70
C LYS A 22 0.22 -11.67 -7.90
N THR A 23 0.42 -12.05 -6.65
CA THR A 23 -0.71 -12.33 -5.74
C THR A 23 -1.34 -11.01 -5.31
N ILE A 24 -2.65 -11.05 -5.02
CA ILE A 24 -3.37 -9.88 -4.50
C ILE A 24 -2.74 -9.35 -3.21
N ILE A 25 -2.21 -10.25 -2.37
CA ILE A 25 -1.51 -9.91 -1.12
C ILE A 25 -0.26 -9.08 -1.40
N PHE A 26 0.57 -9.55 -2.34
CA PHE A 26 1.77 -8.82 -2.74
C PHE A 26 1.43 -7.41 -3.27
N MET A 27 0.37 -7.29 -4.08
CA MET A 27 -0.08 -5.99 -4.57
C MET A 27 -0.55 -5.06 -3.45
N ILE A 28 -1.31 -5.59 -2.49
CA ILE A 28 -1.78 -4.84 -1.32
C ILE A 28 -0.61 -4.38 -0.45
N ASP A 29 0.40 -5.22 -0.25
CA ASP A 29 1.60 -4.85 0.49
C ASP A 29 2.39 -3.73 -0.20
N LEU A 30 2.49 -3.76 -1.54
CA LEU A 30 3.08 -2.66 -2.31
C LEU A 30 2.31 -1.34 -2.14
N ILE A 31 0.97 -1.40 -2.16
CA ILE A 31 0.10 -0.24 -1.97
C ILE A 31 0.26 0.32 -0.56
N ARG A 32 0.20 -0.53 0.47
CA ARG A 32 0.41 -0.13 1.88
C ARG A 32 1.79 0.49 2.10
N ALA A 33 2.84 -0.10 1.50
CA ALA A 33 4.18 0.45 1.57
C ALA A 33 4.29 1.81 0.85
N PHE A 34 3.53 2.04 -0.22
CA PHE A 34 3.50 3.33 -0.90
C PHE A 34 2.75 4.39 -0.10
N ASP A 35 1.60 4.03 0.48
CA ASP A 35 0.83 4.89 1.39
C ASP A 35 1.70 5.40 2.54
N ALA A 36 2.44 4.50 3.21
CA ALA A 36 3.40 4.87 4.24
C ALA A 36 4.51 5.81 3.72
N LYS A 37 4.97 5.64 2.48
CA LYS A 37 5.98 6.53 1.87
C LYS A 37 5.43 7.92 1.60
N LEU A 38 4.15 8.07 1.25
CA LEU A 38 3.53 9.40 1.06
C LEU A 38 3.62 10.23 2.34
N HIS A 39 3.38 9.63 3.51
CA HIS A 39 3.57 10.31 4.79
C HIS A 39 5.04 10.73 5.04
N VAL A 40 6.00 9.89 4.66
CA VAL A 40 7.43 10.24 4.74
C VAL A 40 7.75 11.40 3.80
N PHE A 41 7.23 11.39 2.57
CA PHE A 41 7.42 12.46 1.59
C PHE A 41 6.83 13.78 2.08
N ARG A 42 5.63 13.74 2.68
CA ARG A 42 5.00 14.90 3.31
C ARG A 42 5.91 15.53 4.36
N ASN A 43 6.42 14.72 5.29
CA ASN A 43 7.31 15.20 6.36
C ASN A 43 8.64 15.75 5.81
N ASP A 44 9.18 15.16 4.74
CA ASP A 44 10.39 15.63 4.07
C ASP A 44 10.22 17.03 3.44
N ILE A 45 9.02 17.35 2.93
CA ILE A 45 8.67 18.69 2.42
C ILE A 45 8.48 19.67 3.58
N ILE A 46 7.75 19.30 4.64
CA ILE A 46 7.51 20.15 5.82
C ILE A 46 8.83 20.56 6.48
N THR A 47 9.77 19.61 6.58
CA THR A 47 11.10 19.86 7.15
C THR A 47 12.07 20.53 6.17
N ARG A 48 11.63 20.80 4.93
CA ARG A 48 12.41 21.42 3.84
C ARG A 48 13.73 20.70 3.53
N ASN A 49 13.78 19.38 3.76
CA ASN A 49 14.97 18.56 3.51
C ASN A 49 15.07 18.10 2.05
N TYR A 50 13.92 17.89 1.41
CA TYR A 50 13.76 17.46 0.02
C TYR A 50 14.64 16.26 -0.35
N LYS A 51 14.88 15.34 0.60
CA LYS A 51 15.71 14.14 0.42
C LYS A 51 15.14 13.22 -0.65
N TYR A 52 13.82 13.13 -0.76
CA TYR A 52 13.15 12.21 -1.69
C TYR A 52 12.71 12.88 -3.00
N PHE A 53 13.01 14.18 -3.15
CA PHE A 53 12.63 15.02 -4.28
C PHE A 53 13.87 15.64 -4.92
N PRO A 54 14.71 14.86 -5.61
CA PRO A 54 15.98 15.35 -6.16
C PRO A 54 15.79 16.46 -7.20
N ASN A 55 14.75 16.38 -8.03
CA ASN A 55 14.46 17.43 -9.00
C ASN A 55 14.00 18.70 -8.27
N LEU A 56 13.09 18.60 -7.31
CA LEU A 56 12.70 19.77 -6.50
C LEU A 56 13.90 20.38 -5.76
N LYS A 57 14.73 19.57 -5.10
CA LYS A 57 15.90 20.03 -4.35
C LYS A 57 16.87 20.81 -5.23
N LYS A 58 17.13 20.32 -6.45
CA LYS A 58 17.96 21.04 -7.43
C LYS A 58 17.34 22.40 -7.78
N ASN A 59 16.02 22.46 -7.99
CA ASN A 59 15.33 23.71 -8.31
C ASN A 59 15.50 24.78 -7.24
N ILE A 60 15.32 24.35 -5.99
CA ILE A 60 15.35 25.24 -4.83
C ILE A 60 16.77 25.80 -4.67
N ASN A 61 17.79 24.96 -4.81
CA ASN A 61 19.17 25.41 -4.79
C ASN A 61 19.48 26.41 -5.92
N ASP A 62 18.98 26.15 -7.14
CA ASP A 62 19.17 27.06 -8.27
C ASP A 62 18.49 28.43 -8.01
N LEU A 63 17.29 28.44 -7.42
CA LEU A 63 16.57 29.67 -7.05
C LEU A 63 17.28 30.46 -5.95
N ASP A 64 17.84 29.79 -4.96
CA ASP A 64 18.61 30.39 -3.86
C ASP A 64 19.89 31.06 -4.37
N ILE A 65 20.61 30.43 -5.30
CA ILE A 65 21.77 31.02 -6.01
C ILE A 65 21.39 32.31 -6.74
N HIS A 66 20.16 32.40 -7.25
CA HIS A 66 19.63 33.57 -7.94
C HIS A 66 18.94 34.58 -7.01
N GLY A 67 19.02 34.39 -5.68
CA GLY A 67 18.44 35.29 -4.69
C GLY A 67 16.91 35.33 -4.70
N LYS A 68 16.25 34.31 -5.24
CA LYS A 68 14.79 34.17 -5.26
C LYS A 68 14.37 33.14 -4.20
N PRO A 69 13.91 33.55 -3.00
CA PRO A 69 13.43 32.61 -2.02
C PRO A 69 12.20 31.87 -2.54
N VAL A 70 12.07 30.59 -2.17
CA VAL A 70 10.84 29.83 -2.41
C VAL A 70 9.75 30.39 -1.49
N GLU A 71 8.64 30.80 -2.08
CA GLU A 71 7.49 31.29 -1.32
C GLU A 71 6.88 30.20 -0.44
N GLU A 72 6.45 30.56 0.76
CA GLU A 72 5.80 29.62 1.69
C GLU A 72 4.52 29.03 1.10
N THR A 73 3.78 29.84 0.33
CA THR A 73 2.59 29.44 -0.44
C THR A 73 2.86 28.26 -1.37
N VAL A 74 4.00 28.26 -2.08
CA VAL A 74 4.39 27.16 -2.99
C VAL A 74 4.69 25.88 -2.21
N THR A 75 5.28 25.99 -1.02
CA THR A 75 5.53 24.83 -0.15
C THR A 75 4.22 24.24 0.38
N GLU A 76 3.26 25.10 0.74
CA GLU A 76 1.91 24.68 1.15
C GLU A 76 1.16 23.96 0.02
N GLU A 77 1.29 24.42 -1.22
CA GLU A 77 0.72 23.74 -2.39
C GLU A 77 1.30 22.32 -2.56
N PHE A 78 2.61 22.14 -2.40
CA PHE A 78 3.22 20.80 -2.48
C PHE A 78 2.70 19.88 -1.36
N ILE A 79 2.58 20.39 -0.14
CA ILE A 79 2.02 19.63 0.99
C ILE A 79 0.57 19.25 0.69
N SER A 80 -0.23 20.20 0.17
CA SER A 80 -1.63 19.95 -0.20
C SER A 80 -1.77 18.85 -1.25
N VAL A 81 -0.90 18.82 -2.27
CA VAL A 81 -0.90 17.74 -3.27
C VAL A 81 -0.61 16.37 -2.65
N ILE A 82 0.36 16.29 -1.71
CA ILE A 82 0.66 15.03 -1.02
C ILE A 82 -0.51 14.62 -0.12
N ASP A 83 -1.12 15.57 0.61
CA ASP A 83 -2.28 15.30 1.47
C ASP A 83 -3.48 14.79 0.67
N SER A 84 -3.78 15.41 -0.48
CA SER A 84 -4.79 14.89 -1.40
C SER A 84 -4.45 13.48 -1.89
N SER A 85 -3.18 13.22 -2.24
CA SER A 85 -2.75 11.89 -2.67
C SER A 85 -2.95 10.83 -1.58
N ILE A 86 -2.61 11.14 -0.32
CA ILE A 86 -2.82 10.26 0.83
C ILE A 86 -4.32 9.94 0.97
N ASN A 87 -5.18 10.97 0.92
CA ASN A 87 -6.62 10.79 1.05
C ASN A 87 -7.19 9.93 -0.07
N GLU A 88 -6.78 10.18 -1.32
CA GLU A 88 -7.21 9.40 -2.49
C GLU A 88 -6.77 7.94 -2.39
N PHE A 89 -5.53 7.66 -1.98
CA PHE A 89 -5.05 6.29 -1.78
C PHE A 89 -5.83 5.59 -0.67
N SER A 90 -6.00 6.24 0.49
CA SER A 90 -6.73 5.68 1.62
C SER A 90 -8.20 5.38 1.25
N ALA A 91 -8.86 6.27 0.52
CA ALA A 91 -10.23 6.08 0.06
C ALA A 91 -10.35 4.97 -0.98
N ARG A 92 -9.45 4.93 -1.97
CA ARG A 92 -9.47 3.92 -3.05
C ARG A 92 -9.23 2.50 -2.53
N PHE A 93 -8.41 2.35 -1.50
CA PHE A 93 -7.97 1.04 -0.98
C PHE A 93 -8.58 0.70 0.39
N SER A 94 -9.64 1.39 0.80
CA SER A 94 -10.35 1.20 2.07
C SER A 94 -10.85 -0.24 2.25
N GLN A 95 -11.40 -0.84 1.20
CA GLN A 95 -11.91 -2.23 1.20
C GLN A 95 -10.83 -3.26 1.61
N PHE A 96 -9.56 -3.02 1.32
CA PHE A 96 -8.47 -3.92 1.71
C PHE A 96 -8.13 -3.84 3.20
N LYS A 97 -8.58 -2.78 3.90
CA LYS A 97 -8.53 -2.70 5.35
C LYS A 97 -9.61 -3.60 5.95
N GLU A 98 -10.82 -3.57 5.39
CA GLU A 98 -11.97 -4.39 5.83
C GLU A 98 -11.76 -5.88 5.57
N LEU A 99 -11.09 -6.25 4.47
CA LEU A 99 -10.78 -7.63 4.11
C LEU A 99 -9.40 -8.10 4.62
N SER A 100 -8.72 -7.32 5.46
CA SER A 100 -7.32 -7.59 5.82
C SER A 100 -7.09 -8.97 6.44
N GLU A 101 -7.96 -9.42 7.35
CA GLU A 101 -7.90 -10.77 7.93
C GLU A 101 -8.31 -11.85 6.92
N THR A 102 -9.36 -11.62 6.12
CA THR A 102 -9.77 -12.52 5.03
C THR A 102 -8.67 -12.72 3.99
N LEU A 103 -7.87 -11.70 3.73
CA LEU A 103 -6.73 -11.78 2.82
C LEU A 103 -5.57 -12.58 3.42
N LYS A 104 -5.35 -12.53 4.74
CA LYS A 104 -4.35 -13.37 5.41
C LYS A 104 -4.67 -14.85 5.27
N PHE A 105 -5.95 -15.22 5.26
CA PHE A 105 -6.39 -16.60 5.04
C PHE A 105 -5.76 -17.21 3.77
N ILE A 106 -5.62 -16.45 2.69
CA ILE A 106 -5.04 -16.93 1.42
C ILE A 106 -3.60 -17.42 1.62
N MET A 107 -2.84 -16.80 2.54
CA MET A 107 -1.43 -17.12 2.78
C MET A 107 -1.21 -18.02 4.01
N TYR A 108 -2.19 -18.04 4.92
CA TYR A 108 -2.08 -18.68 6.23
C TYR A 108 -3.39 -19.38 6.62
N PRO A 109 -3.96 -20.26 5.77
CA PRO A 109 -5.21 -20.94 6.07
C PRO A 109 -5.07 -21.89 7.27
N ASP A 110 -3.85 -22.32 7.58
CA ASP A 110 -3.49 -23.22 8.68
C ASP A 110 -3.63 -22.59 10.08
N VAL A 111 -3.48 -21.26 10.18
CA VAL A 111 -3.51 -20.54 11.48
C VAL A 111 -4.61 -19.48 11.56
N THR A 112 -5.35 -19.23 10.48
CA THR A 112 -6.40 -18.22 10.46
C THR A 112 -7.69 -18.77 11.09
N SER A 113 -8.20 -18.07 12.11
CA SER A 113 -9.48 -18.42 12.75
C SER A 113 -10.65 -17.94 11.90
N PHE A 114 -11.66 -18.81 11.76
CA PHE A 114 -12.87 -18.55 10.98
C PHE A 114 -13.61 -17.28 11.43
N ASP A 115 -13.73 -17.05 12.75
CA ASP A 115 -14.42 -15.89 13.34
C ASP A 115 -13.83 -14.53 12.93
N LYS A 116 -12.58 -14.51 12.43
CA LYS A 116 -11.90 -13.30 11.99
C LYS A 116 -12.14 -12.99 10.51
N LEU A 117 -12.73 -13.91 9.76
CA LEU A 117 -12.96 -13.76 8.33
C LEU A 117 -14.17 -12.86 8.09
N ASN A 118 -13.97 -11.76 7.38
CA ASN A 118 -15.07 -11.01 6.81
C ASN A 118 -15.50 -11.69 5.50
N LEU A 119 -16.58 -12.46 5.56
CA LEU A 119 -17.14 -13.20 4.43
C LEU A 119 -18.40 -12.54 3.82
N SER A 120 -18.76 -11.32 4.26
CA SER A 120 -19.99 -10.63 3.85
C SER A 120 -20.11 -10.35 2.34
N GLN A 121 -19.01 -10.42 1.60
CA GLN A 121 -18.99 -10.21 0.14
C GLN A 121 -19.02 -11.52 -0.66
N PHE A 122 -19.08 -12.67 0.02
CA PHE A 122 -19.00 -13.98 -0.60
C PHE A 122 -20.35 -14.71 -0.53
N ASP A 123 -21.41 -14.08 -1.03
CA ASP A 123 -22.79 -14.64 -1.02
C ASP A 123 -22.91 -15.99 -1.75
N TRP A 124 -21.94 -16.31 -2.60
CA TRP A 124 -21.85 -17.57 -3.33
C TRP A 124 -21.20 -18.70 -2.52
N LEU A 125 -20.55 -18.39 -1.39
CA LEU A 125 -19.85 -19.35 -0.55
C LEU A 125 -20.83 -19.96 0.45
N ALA A 126 -20.88 -21.29 0.51
CA ALA A 126 -21.59 -21.99 1.57
C ALA A 126 -20.78 -21.87 2.87
N ILE A 127 -21.09 -20.85 3.68
CA ILE A 127 -20.32 -20.45 4.86
C ILE A 127 -20.21 -21.59 5.88
N GLU A 128 -21.32 -22.29 6.14
CA GLU A 128 -21.38 -23.38 7.11
C GLU A 128 -20.54 -24.58 6.66
N GLU A 129 -20.54 -24.89 5.36
CA GLU A 129 -19.72 -25.98 4.81
C GLU A 129 -18.23 -25.59 4.82
N PHE A 130 -17.93 -24.37 4.44
CA PHE A 130 -16.57 -23.85 4.42
C PHE A 130 -15.93 -23.84 5.81
N GLU A 131 -16.70 -23.50 6.86
CA GLU A 131 -16.24 -23.57 8.25
C GLU A 131 -15.78 -24.99 8.62
N MET A 132 -16.59 -26.00 8.30
CA MET A 132 -16.26 -27.41 8.57
C MET A 132 -15.04 -27.86 7.78
N GLN A 133 -14.96 -27.51 6.49
CA GLN A 133 -13.81 -27.82 5.63
C GLN A 133 -12.52 -27.18 6.14
N LEU A 134 -12.60 -25.97 6.70
CA LEU A 134 -11.45 -25.29 7.28
C LEU A 134 -10.92 -26.03 8.51
N ILE A 135 -11.81 -26.49 9.39
CA ILE A 135 -11.44 -27.27 10.58
C ILE A 135 -10.75 -28.58 10.17
N ASP A 136 -11.30 -29.28 9.17
CA ASP A 136 -10.72 -30.52 8.64
C ASP A 136 -9.32 -30.28 8.06
N PHE A 137 -9.15 -29.18 7.31
CA PHE A 137 -7.85 -28.78 6.78
C PHE A 137 -6.83 -28.51 7.90
N GLN A 138 -7.19 -27.66 8.87
CA GLN A 138 -6.31 -27.25 9.97
C GLN A 138 -5.92 -28.42 10.90
N SER A 139 -6.81 -29.41 11.02
CA SER A 139 -6.55 -30.63 11.80
C SER A 139 -5.60 -31.61 11.09
N SER A 140 -5.40 -31.46 9.77
CA SER A 140 -4.53 -32.34 8.99
C SER A 140 -3.09 -31.84 8.97
N SER A 141 -2.21 -32.52 9.71
CA SER A 141 -0.76 -32.23 9.71
C SER A 141 -0.13 -32.40 8.32
N THR A 142 -0.59 -33.37 7.52
CA THR A 142 -0.09 -33.58 6.15
C THR A 142 -0.42 -32.41 5.23
N TRP A 143 -1.68 -31.93 5.25
CA TRP A 143 -2.11 -30.86 4.35
C TRP A 143 -1.56 -29.50 4.76
N THR A 144 -1.55 -29.20 6.06
CA THR A 144 -0.94 -27.97 6.59
C THR A 144 0.55 -27.91 6.27
N GLN A 145 1.31 -28.99 6.51
CA GLN A 145 2.73 -29.06 6.19
C GLN A 145 2.99 -28.89 4.69
N LYS A 146 2.22 -29.60 3.84
CA LYS A 146 2.36 -29.47 2.39
C LYS A 146 2.08 -28.04 1.91
N PHE A 147 1.07 -27.38 2.47
CA PHE A 147 0.77 -26.00 2.12
C PHE A 147 1.92 -25.06 2.51
N ILE A 148 2.44 -25.18 3.73
CA ILE A 148 3.57 -24.39 4.24
C ILE A 148 4.81 -24.56 3.35
N GLU A 149 5.11 -25.77 2.89
CA GLU A 149 6.24 -26.05 2.01
C GLU A 149 6.09 -25.46 0.60
N THR A 150 4.85 -25.25 0.15
CA THR A 150 4.55 -24.74 -1.20
C THR A 150 4.28 -23.24 -1.27
N ARG A 151 4.31 -22.54 -0.13
CA ARG A 151 4.05 -21.10 -0.03
C ARG A 151 5.25 -20.26 -0.46
#